data_AF-A0A1F9NCP6-F1
#
_entry.id   AF-A0A1F9NCP6-F1
#
_cell.length_a   1.000
_cell.length_b   1.000
_cell.length_c   1.000
_cell.angle_alpha   90.00
_cell.angle_beta   90.00
_cell.angle_gamma   90.00
#
_symmetry.space_group_name_H-M   'P 1'
#
loop_
_entity.id
_entity.type
_entity.pdbx_description
1 polymer ?
#
loop_
_entity_poly.entity_id
_entity_poly.type
_entity_poly.pdbx_seq_one_letter_code
_entity_poly.pdbx_strand_id
1 'polypeptide(L)'
;MGLQASILRGYVSDMVILDVHKPELRARLVSALDELGEKWVDPKTDDPSVIAILQEVGSVPPPSSTRELPIIHVWEMGRHPDGTGHDEGNAFACPRVRHLIGAKPDVDLAGLSSTLRHIRTGEFLGLAGLLEWGATIHTFHEATSANKDAHLGRLGAFLQECGITKTRREILETALEEMFTNAVYNAPATTNGEHTNAIRNRSERVRSKRPFVVMFGADNHHVGIAVRDYYGSMSLDRVIGRLRECYSVDKAQHETKLGGAGLGLFMMLRSVDRLVININPSQFTEFVVLSSRTRRMRESRGACPTFNLCALSPELTLRRHFRMATAWDARITTSELSATEGKAIVRDISVSGAFVQINDETKSKRGDVLSLRVQIAPDQSPFSLRGVVRWSGRSSTHGCRGIGLQLVHPLDALEAYGRAQPGRITSRGQTCSVSKIIQTWSTGGTHPGEPVTVFFRVLDEKGRILLLRHDTLTKRWAMKVPTT
;
A
#
# COMPACT_ATOMS: atom_id res chain seq x y z
N MET A 1 -26.11 -7.40 29.65
CA MET A 1 -26.30 -5.98 29.36
C MET A 1 -24.94 -5.30 29.32
N GLY A 2 -24.60 -4.64 28.20
CA GLY A 2 -23.62 -3.55 28.17
C GLY A 2 -22.12 -3.86 28.03
N LEU A 3 -21.70 -4.56 26.97
CA LEU A 3 -20.29 -4.53 26.50
C LEU A 3 -20.20 -4.96 25.03
N GLN A 4 -20.88 -4.23 24.14
CA GLN A 4 -20.71 -4.33 22.69
C GLN A 4 -20.68 -2.91 22.13
N ALA A 5 -19.50 -2.44 21.69
CA ALA A 5 -19.31 -1.53 20.53
C ALA A 5 -17.93 -0.83 20.45
N SER A 6 -17.06 -0.81 21.48
CA SER A 6 -16.05 0.28 21.56
C SER A 6 -14.58 0.00 21.19
N ILE A 7 -14.16 -1.16 20.66
CA ILE A 7 -12.71 -1.42 20.42
C ILE A 7 -12.39 -2.04 19.04
N LEU A 8 -13.18 -1.77 17.99
CA LEU A 8 -13.00 -2.38 16.65
C LEU A 8 -12.70 -1.41 15.48
N ARG A 9 -12.20 -0.20 15.72
CA ARG A 9 -11.70 0.68 14.65
C ARG A 9 -10.25 1.09 14.91
N GLY A 10 -9.32 0.26 14.44
CA GLY A 10 -7.92 0.67 14.31
C GLY A 10 -7.77 1.64 13.15
N TYR A 11 -7.94 2.93 13.43
CA TYR A 11 -7.43 4.11 12.72
C TYR A 11 -6.90 3.88 11.29
N VAL A 12 -7.81 3.68 10.34
CA VAL A 12 -7.70 4.39 9.05
C VAL A 12 -8.65 5.55 9.24
N SER A 13 -8.14 6.77 9.23
CA SER A 13 -8.96 7.93 9.51
C SER A 13 -10.15 7.97 8.55
N ASP A 14 -11.38 7.93 9.09
CA ASP A 14 -12.66 7.93 8.35
C ASP A 14 -12.89 9.23 7.52
N MET A 15 -11.86 10.08 7.45
CA MET A 15 -11.90 11.43 6.92
C MET A 15 -10.59 11.74 6.19
N VAL A 16 -10.72 12.24 4.96
CA VAL A 16 -9.60 12.75 4.15
C VAL A 16 -9.75 14.26 4.03
N ILE A 17 -8.66 14.99 4.21
CA ILE A 17 -8.62 16.43 3.98
C ILE A 17 -8.18 16.69 2.55
N LEU A 18 -9.03 17.37 1.79
CA LEU A 18 -8.69 18.01 0.53
C LEU A 18 -8.33 19.47 0.81
N ASP A 19 -7.10 19.84 0.51
CA ASP A 19 -6.62 21.22 0.60
C ASP A 19 -6.69 21.87 -0.79
N VAL A 20 -7.52 22.90 -0.89
CA VAL A 20 -7.84 23.64 -2.11
C VAL A 20 -7.56 25.11 -1.89
N HIS A 21 -6.40 25.58 -2.34
CA HIS A 21 -5.95 26.96 -2.09
C HIS A 21 -6.75 28.05 -2.82
N LYS A 22 -7.62 27.69 -3.78
CA LYS A 22 -8.37 28.65 -4.62
C LYS A 22 -9.88 28.34 -4.63
N PRO A 23 -10.77 29.33 -4.40
CA PRO A 23 -12.22 29.12 -4.44
C PRO A 23 -12.75 28.53 -5.75
N GLU A 24 -12.20 28.92 -6.89
CA GLU A 24 -12.57 28.42 -8.22
C GLU A 24 -12.22 26.94 -8.42
N LEU A 25 -11.11 26.47 -7.83
CA LEU A 25 -10.74 25.06 -7.83
C LEU A 25 -11.68 24.24 -6.97
N ARG A 26 -12.21 24.84 -5.90
CA ARG A 26 -13.15 24.19 -4.99
C ARG A 26 -14.42 23.77 -5.72
N ALA A 27 -15.00 24.65 -6.54
CA ALA A 27 -16.19 24.33 -7.33
C ALA A 27 -15.96 23.16 -8.30
N ARG A 28 -14.80 23.15 -8.97
CA ARG A 28 -14.42 22.07 -9.90
C ARG A 28 -14.16 20.75 -9.17
N LEU A 29 -13.54 20.81 -8.00
CA LEU A 29 -13.34 19.64 -7.15
C LEU A 29 -14.65 19.07 -6.62
N VAL A 30 -15.57 19.92 -6.16
CA VAL A 30 -16.90 19.49 -5.72
C VAL A 30 -17.63 18.79 -6.86
N SER A 31 -17.66 19.39 -8.05
CA SER A 31 -18.25 18.75 -9.24
C SER A 31 -17.59 17.40 -9.55
N ALA A 32 -16.27 17.30 -9.40
CA ALA A 32 -15.54 16.05 -9.59
C ALA A 32 -15.88 14.98 -8.53
N LEU A 33 -16.06 15.38 -7.27
CA LEU A 33 -16.49 14.48 -6.20
C LEU A 33 -17.92 13.99 -6.44
N ASP A 34 -18.82 14.88 -6.85
CA ASP A 34 -20.21 14.55 -7.16
C ASP A 34 -20.29 13.57 -8.34
N GLU A 35 -19.48 13.77 -9.39
CA GLU A 35 -19.37 12.84 -10.53
C GLU A 35 -18.87 11.45 -10.11
N LEU A 36 -17.94 11.39 -9.15
CA LEU A 36 -17.45 10.14 -8.56
C LEU A 36 -18.45 9.53 -7.56
N GLY A 37 -19.56 10.20 -7.26
CA GLY A 37 -20.55 9.77 -6.27
C GLY A 37 -20.03 9.84 -4.83
N GLU A 38 -19.06 10.71 -4.56
CA GLU A 38 -18.39 10.82 -3.27
C GLU A 38 -19.13 11.72 -2.32
N LYS A 39 -19.37 11.25 -1.09
CA LYS A 39 -19.97 12.06 -0.04
C LYS A 39 -18.91 12.96 0.59
N TRP A 40 -19.14 14.25 0.54
CA TRP A 40 -18.27 15.25 1.13
C TRP A 40 -19.06 16.20 2.03
N VAL A 41 -18.38 16.81 2.99
CA VAL A 41 -18.94 17.82 3.88
C VAL A 41 -18.01 19.01 3.88
N ASP A 42 -18.60 20.19 3.87
CA ASP A 42 -17.91 21.42 4.20
C ASP A 42 -17.65 21.42 5.70
N PRO A 43 -16.40 21.19 6.16
CA PRO A 43 -16.12 21.27 7.58
C PRO A 43 -16.55 22.67 8.03
N LYS A 44 -17.28 22.77 9.16
CA LYS A 44 -17.60 24.06 9.79
C LYS A 44 -16.32 24.65 10.41
N THR A 45 -15.29 24.84 9.60
CA THR A 45 -14.03 25.46 9.91
C THR A 45 -14.02 26.84 9.27
N ASP A 46 -13.41 27.81 9.93
CA ASP A 46 -13.22 29.15 9.37
C ASP A 46 -12.29 29.16 8.14
N ASP A 47 -11.72 28.01 7.76
CA ASP A 47 -10.86 27.83 6.61
C ASP A 47 -11.66 27.27 5.41
N PRO A 48 -11.96 28.11 4.39
CA PRO A 48 -12.71 27.69 3.19
C PRO A 48 -11.89 26.80 2.24
N SER A 49 -10.60 26.58 2.51
CA SER A 49 -9.71 25.76 1.67
C SER A 49 -9.81 24.26 1.95
N VAL A 50 -10.58 23.84 2.95
CA VAL A 50 -10.62 22.45 3.41
C VAL A 50 -11.94 21.79 3.01
N ILE A 51 -11.89 20.66 2.30
CA ILE A 51 -13.04 19.76 2.11
C ILE A 51 -12.76 18.44 2.84
N ALA A 52 -13.76 17.95 3.59
CA ALA A 52 -13.69 16.66 4.27
C ALA A 52 -14.51 15.62 3.49
N ILE A 53 -13.87 14.54 3.05
CA ILE A 53 -14.59 13.39 2.48
C ILE A 53 -15.03 12.48 3.61
N LEU A 54 -16.32 12.17 3.67
CA LEU A 54 -16.87 11.24 4.65
C LEU A 54 -16.90 9.82 4.06
N GLN A 55 -16.29 8.87 4.75
CA GLN A 55 -16.57 7.46 4.45
C GLN A 55 -17.88 7.05 5.15
N GLU A 56 -18.84 6.50 4.41
CA GLU A 56 -20.05 5.93 4.99
C GLU A 56 -19.74 4.69 5.84
N VAL A 57 -19.47 4.81 7.14
CA VAL A 57 -19.84 3.77 8.14
C VAL A 57 -19.92 4.35 9.56
N GLY A 58 -21.14 4.39 10.11
CA GLY A 58 -21.48 4.41 11.55
C GLY A 58 -21.03 5.66 12.32
N SER A 59 -21.95 6.25 13.09
CA SER A 59 -21.85 7.46 13.93
C SER A 59 -20.62 7.56 14.85
N VAL A 60 -19.42 7.68 14.27
CA VAL A 60 -18.18 7.97 15.00
C VAL A 60 -17.91 9.46 14.80
N PRO A 61 -17.82 10.24 15.89
CA PRO A 61 -17.49 11.66 15.77
C PRO A 61 -16.11 11.84 15.15
N PRO A 62 -15.90 12.91 14.36
CA PRO A 62 -14.61 13.19 13.75
C PRO A 62 -13.50 13.26 14.81
N PRO A 63 -12.25 12.88 14.47
CA PRO A 63 -11.14 12.97 15.41
C PRO A 63 -10.99 14.41 15.92
N SER A 64 -10.71 14.56 17.21
CA SER A 64 -10.56 15.86 17.88
C SER A 64 -9.39 16.70 17.35
N SER A 65 -8.52 16.12 16.51
CA SER A 65 -7.45 16.84 15.83
C SER A 65 -7.35 16.43 14.36
N THR A 66 -7.47 17.41 13.46
CA THR A 66 -7.24 17.28 12.01
C THR A 66 -5.75 17.25 11.65
N ARG A 67 -4.85 17.37 12.64
CA ARG A 67 -3.39 17.54 12.45
C ARG A 67 -2.67 16.30 11.92
N GLU A 68 -3.31 15.14 11.92
CA GLU A 68 -2.68 13.87 11.51
C GLU A 68 -3.25 13.30 10.20
N LEU A 69 -4.31 13.90 9.64
CA LEU A 69 -4.96 13.36 8.43
C LEU A 69 -4.07 13.53 7.18
N PRO A 70 -4.07 12.57 6.24
CA PRO A 70 -3.41 12.75 4.95
C PRO A 70 -4.07 13.91 4.20
N ILE A 71 -3.23 14.79 3.62
CA ILE A 71 -3.69 15.92 2.81
C ILE A 71 -3.56 15.52 1.34
N ILE A 72 -4.70 15.55 0.64
CA ILE A 72 -4.75 15.60 -0.81
C ILE A 72 -4.74 17.07 -1.19
N HIS A 73 -3.69 17.50 -1.88
CA HIS A 73 -3.58 18.87 -2.35
C HIS A 73 -4.07 18.98 -3.79
N VAL A 74 -4.99 19.89 -4.08
CA VAL A 74 -5.49 20.12 -5.44
C VAL A 74 -4.75 21.31 -6.05
N TRP A 75 -4.12 21.08 -7.20
CA TRP A 75 -3.11 21.99 -7.75
C TRP A 75 -3.35 22.28 -9.22
N GLU A 76 -3.29 23.55 -9.60
CA GLU A 76 -3.58 24.00 -10.96
C GLU A 76 -2.34 24.49 -11.72
N MET A 77 -1.21 24.68 -11.04
CA MET A 77 -0.04 25.24 -11.72
C MET A 77 0.51 24.26 -12.76
N GLY A 78 0.51 24.73 -14.00
CA GLY A 78 1.09 24.01 -15.13
C GLY A 78 2.61 23.87 -15.00
N ARG A 79 3.22 23.12 -15.90
CA ARG A 79 4.66 22.87 -15.91
C ARG A 79 5.38 24.09 -16.50
N HIS A 80 5.58 25.15 -15.73
CA HIS A 80 6.20 26.40 -16.23
C HIS A 80 7.63 26.15 -16.73
N PRO A 81 7.94 26.34 -18.02
CA PRO A 81 9.17 25.83 -18.66
C PRO A 81 10.48 26.41 -18.10
N ASP A 82 10.42 27.56 -17.46
CA ASP A 82 11.53 28.33 -16.86
C ASP A 82 11.67 28.10 -15.34
N GLY A 83 10.71 27.42 -14.70
CA GLY A 83 10.68 27.30 -13.24
C GLY A 83 10.40 28.61 -12.50
N THR A 84 10.07 29.69 -13.21
CA THR A 84 9.85 31.03 -12.65
C THR A 84 8.37 31.31 -12.39
N GLY A 85 7.59 30.27 -12.11
CA GLY A 85 6.23 30.42 -11.57
C GLY A 85 6.31 30.95 -10.13
N HIS A 86 6.74 32.21 -9.99
CA HIS A 86 7.20 32.82 -8.74
C HIS A 86 6.07 33.18 -7.78
N ASP A 87 4.80 33.17 -8.22
CA ASP A 87 3.73 33.83 -7.46
C ASP A 87 2.77 32.90 -6.71
N GLU A 88 2.75 31.57 -6.96
CA GLU A 88 1.69 30.71 -6.39
C GLU A 88 2.16 29.61 -5.42
N GLY A 89 3.41 29.65 -4.98
CA GLY A 89 3.90 28.82 -3.88
C GLY A 89 4.33 27.40 -4.26
N ASN A 90 4.74 26.64 -3.24
CA ASN A 90 5.29 25.30 -3.39
C ASN A 90 4.22 24.26 -3.01
N ALA A 91 3.80 23.43 -3.96
CA ALA A 91 2.79 22.36 -3.76
C ALA A 91 3.15 21.37 -2.63
N PHE A 92 4.42 21.33 -2.23
CA PHE A 92 4.97 20.50 -1.16
C PHE A 92 5.47 21.34 0.03
N ALA A 93 5.05 22.61 0.13
CA ALA A 93 5.38 23.48 1.27
C ALA A 93 4.89 22.84 2.59
N CYS A 94 3.67 22.29 2.56
CA CYS A 94 3.15 21.51 3.67
C CYS A 94 3.77 20.11 3.66
N PRO A 95 4.56 19.73 4.68
CA PRO A 95 5.23 18.43 4.72
C PRO A 95 4.27 17.26 4.93
N ARG A 96 2.96 17.50 5.03
CA ARG A 96 1.89 16.50 5.13
C ARG A 96 1.24 16.18 3.79
N VAL A 97 1.52 16.94 2.74
CA VAL A 97 1.02 16.62 1.39
C VAL A 97 1.58 15.28 0.97
N ARG A 98 0.70 14.34 0.65
CA ARG A 98 1.05 13.00 0.14
C ARG A 98 0.54 12.78 -1.27
N HIS A 99 -0.54 13.46 -1.62
CA HIS A 99 -1.17 13.35 -2.91
C HIS A 99 -1.34 14.75 -3.48
N LEU A 100 -1.04 14.90 -4.76
CA LEU A 100 -1.29 16.09 -5.56
C LEU A 100 -2.24 15.70 -6.68
N ILE A 101 -3.38 16.36 -6.79
CA ILE A 101 -4.32 16.15 -7.89
C ILE A 101 -4.18 17.31 -8.87
N GLY A 102 -3.81 16.99 -10.11
CA GLY A 102 -3.77 17.98 -11.17
C GLY A 102 -5.15 18.49 -11.51
N ALA A 103 -5.31 19.80 -11.55
CA ALA A 103 -6.57 20.50 -11.84
C ALA A 103 -6.45 21.44 -13.04
N LYS A 104 -5.62 21.12 -14.04
CA LYS A 104 -5.49 21.89 -15.28
C LYS A 104 -5.32 20.96 -16.48
N PRO A 105 -6.11 21.10 -17.57
CA PRO A 105 -7.22 22.04 -17.74
C PRO A 105 -8.46 21.72 -16.91
N ASP A 106 -8.59 20.48 -16.44
CA ASP A 106 -9.68 19.97 -15.58
C ASP A 106 -9.09 19.16 -14.41
N VAL A 107 -9.92 18.88 -13.40
CA VAL A 107 -9.56 17.95 -12.31
C VAL A 107 -9.33 16.57 -12.90
N ASP A 108 -8.20 15.97 -12.58
CA ASP A 108 -7.86 14.61 -12.99
C ASP A 108 -8.72 13.58 -12.23
N LEU A 109 -9.94 13.33 -12.73
CA LEU A 109 -10.94 12.46 -12.11
C LEU A 109 -10.43 11.04 -11.83
N ALA A 110 -9.76 10.43 -12.81
CA ALA A 110 -9.20 9.09 -12.64
C ALA A 110 -8.00 9.09 -11.67
N GLY A 111 -7.22 10.19 -11.63
CA GLY A 111 -6.23 10.44 -10.58
C GLY A 111 -6.87 10.46 -9.20
N LEU A 112 -7.85 11.35 -8.98
CA LEU A 112 -8.59 11.51 -7.74
C LEU A 112 -9.25 10.21 -7.28
N SER A 113 -9.96 9.52 -8.17
CA SER A 113 -10.60 8.22 -7.88
C SER A 113 -9.59 7.18 -7.39
N SER A 114 -8.44 7.07 -8.07
CA SER A 114 -7.39 6.14 -7.68
C SER A 114 -6.77 6.50 -6.32
N THR A 115 -6.55 7.79 -6.05
CA THR A 115 -6.06 8.30 -4.77
C THR A 115 -7.03 7.99 -3.63
N LEU A 116 -8.32 8.27 -3.82
CA LEU A 116 -9.34 7.96 -2.83
C LEU A 116 -9.39 6.46 -2.54
N ARG A 117 -9.42 5.63 -3.58
CA ARG A 117 -9.38 4.17 -3.44
C ARG A 117 -8.17 3.72 -2.62
N HIS A 118 -6.97 4.26 -2.89
CA HIS A 118 -5.77 3.95 -2.10
C HIS A 118 -5.97 4.30 -0.63
N ILE A 119 -6.45 5.51 -0.33
CA ILE A 119 -6.64 5.96 1.05
C ILE A 119 -7.67 5.09 1.78
N ARG A 120 -8.77 4.69 1.11
CA ARG A 120 -9.80 3.84 1.73
C ARG A 120 -9.32 2.42 2.01
N THR A 121 -8.59 1.84 1.06
CA THR A 121 -8.29 0.40 1.06
C THR A 121 -6.90 0.07 1.58
N GLY A 122 -5.99 1.06 1.57
CA GLY A 122 -4.55 0.84 1.74
C GLY A 122 -3.91 0.06 0.59
N GLU A 123 -4.63 -0.23 -0.50
CA GLU A 123 -4.08 -0.95 -1.66
C GLU A 123 -3.14 -0.02 -2.45
N PHE A 124 -1.95 -0.50 -2.79
CA PHE A 124 -1.01 0.24 -3.63
C PHE A 124 -1.54 0.44 -5.05
N LEU A 125 -1.19 1.58 -5.64
CA LEU A 125 -1.59 1.96 -6.98
C LEU A 125 -0.55 1.46 -8.00
N GLY A 126 -0.53 0.15 -8.23
CA GLY A 126 0.33 -0.47 -9.24
C GLY A 126 -0.16 -0.19 -10.67
N LEU A 127 0.71 -0.42 -11.67
CA LEU A 127 0.41 -0.14 -13.09
C LEU A 127 -0.92 -0.76 -13.56
N ALA A 128 -1.16 -2.02 -13.24
CA ALA A 128 -2.41 -2.72 -13.61
C ALA A 128 -3.67 -2.13 -12.97
N GLY A 129 -3.55 -1.48 -11.81
CA GLY A 129 -4.68 -0.83 -11.13
C GLY A 129 -4.95 0.59 -11.64
N LEU A 130 -4.05 1.14 -12.45
CA LEU A 130 -4.11 2.50 -12.99
C LEU A 130 -4.46 2.53 -14.49
N LEU A 131 -4.21 1.43 -15.20
CA LEU A 131 -4.69 1.23 -16.58
C LEU A 131 -6.10 0.63 -16.58
N GLU A 132 -6.80 0.78 -17.70
CA GLU A 132 -8.11 0.17 -17.90
C GLU A 132 -8.09 -1.36 -17.88
N TRP A 133 -9.24 -1.97 -17.62
CA TRP A 133 -9.38 -3.41 -17.68
C TRP A 133 -9.10 -3.94 -19.09
N GLY A 134 -8.31 -5.01 -19.17
CA GLY A 134 -7.87 -5.58 -20.45
C GLY A 134 -6.61 -4.95 -21.03
N ALA A 135 -6.01 -3.96 -20.36
CA ALA A 135 -4.71 -3.42 -20.74
C ALA A 135 -3.65 -4.51 -20.87
N THR A 136 -2.83 -4.42 -21.92
CA THR A 136 -1.69 -5.32 -22.10
C THR A 136 -0.53 -4.81 -21.26
N ILE A 137 0.06 -5.68 -20.44
CA ILE A 137 1.20 -5.35 -19.58
C ILE A 137 2.30 -6.38 -19.81
N HIS A 138 3.47 -5.90 -20.25
CA HIS A 138 4.69 -6.67 -20.37
C HIS A 138 5.48 -6.55 -19.08
N THR A 139 5.89 -7.68 -18.51
CA THR A 139 6.62 -7.74 -17.24
C THR A 139 7.98 -8.39 -17.46
N PHE A 140 9.03 -7.75 -16.96
CA PHE A 140 10.40 -8.23 -17.06
C PHE A 140 11.03 -8.27 -15.67
N HIS A 141 11.65 -9.39 -15.34
CA HIS A 141 12.46 -9.53 -14.13
C HIS A 141 13.91 -9.23 -14.47
N GLU A 142 14.54 -8.34 -13.71
CA GLU A 142 15.89 -7.89 -13.98
C GLU A 142 16.73 -7.89 -12.70
N ALA A 143 18.04 -8.08 -12.84
CA ALA A 143 18.95 -8.03 -11.71
C ALA A 143 20.26 -7.30 -12.03
N THR A 144 20.49 -6.85 -13.26
CA THR A 144 21.73 -6.18 -13.63
C THR A 144 21.53 -4.87 -14.38
N SER A 145 22.42 -3.89 -14.15
CA SER A 145 22.46 -2.67 -14.93
C SER A 145 22.91 -2.84 -16.37
N ALA A 146 23.52 -3.98 -16.71
CA ALA A 146 23.97 -4.26 -18.08
C ALA A 146 22.82 -4.32 -19.10
N ASN A 147 21.59 -4.61 -18.65
CA ASN A 147 20.43 -4.75 -19.51
C ASN A 147 19.62 -3.44 -19.68
N LYS A 148 20.08 -2.32 -19.11
CA LYS A 148 19.37 -1.04 -19.17
C LYS A 148 19.02 -0.64 -20.60
N ASP A 149 20.01 -0.65 -21.50
CA ASP A 149 19.82 -0.23 -22.90
C ASP A 149 18.86 -1.16 -23.65
N ALA A 150 18.85 -2.46 -23.32
CA ALA A 150 17.89 -3.41 -23.87
C ALA A 150 16.45 -3.10 -23.42
N HIS A 151 16.25 -2.70 -22.17
CA HIS A 151 14.93 -2.28 -21.67
C HIS A 151 14.48 -0.95 -22.29
N LEU A 152 15.40 0.01 -22.47
CA LEU A 152 15.11 1.25 -23.20
C LEU A 152 14.70 0.98 -24.65
N GLY A 153 15.42 0.10 -25.36
CA GLY A 153 15.06 -0.31 -26.72
C GLY A 153 13.69 -1.00 -26.80
N ARG A 154 13.37 -1.90 -25.86
CA ARG A 154 12.05 -2.55 -25.76
C ARG A 154 10.93 -1.54 -25.49
N LEU A 155 11.16 -0.59 -24.58
CA LEU A 155 10.21 0.47 -24.30
C LEU A 155 9.99 1.35 -25.54
N GLY A 156 11.05 1.77 -26.22
CA GLY A 156 10.95 2.59 -27.43
C GLY A 156 10.12 1.92 -28.53
N ALA A 157 10.34 0.63 -28.78
CA ALA A 157 9.56 -0.16 -29.72
C ALA A 157 8.08 -0.26 -29.29
N PHE A 158 7.81 -0.62 -28.03
CA PHE A 158 6.46 -0.70 -27.48
C PHE A 158 5.70 0.63 -27.58
N LEU A 159 6.34 1.74 -27.23
CA LEU A 159 5.72 3.06 -27.32
C LEU A 159 5.49 3.49 -28.77
N GLN A 160 6.36 3.11 -29.69
CA GLN A 160 6.17 3.34 -31.13
C GLN A 160 4.95 2.58 -31.66
N GLU A 161 4.79 1.31 -31.29
CA GLU A 161 3.61 0.50 -31.63
C GLU A 161 2.32 1.10 -31.03
N CYS A 162 2.40 1.69 -29.84
CA CYS A 162 1.30 2.40 -29.21
C CYS A 162 0.95 3.75 -29.86
N GLY A 163 1.70 4.19 -30.89
CA GLY A 163 1.50 5.47 -31.58
C GLY A 163 2.02 6.69 -30.83
N ILE A 164 2.90 6.51 -29.84
CA ILE A 164 3.48 7.61 -29.06
C ILE A 164 4.51 8.37 -29.90
N THR A 165 4.43 9.70 -29.88
CA THR A 165 5.33 10.59 -30.62
C THR A 165 6.77 10.49 -30.10
N LYS A 166 7.76 10.69 -30.99
CA LYS A 166 9.19 10.58 -30.65
C LYS A 166 9.57 11.37 -29.40
N THR A 167 9.21 12.66 -29.32
CA THR A 167 9.50 13.52 -28.16
C THR A 167 8.94 12.96 -26.85
N ARG A 168 7.75 12.37 -26.88
CA ARG A 168 7.14 11.78 -25.68
C ARG A 168 7.78 10.43 -25.33
N ARG A 169 8.25 9.66 -26.32
CA ARG A 169 9.05 8.46 -26.08
C ARG A 169 10.35 8.79 -25.37
N GLU A 170 11.09 9.80 -25.83
CA GLU A 170 12.35 10.24 -25.20
C GLU A 170 12.15 10.64 -23.73
N ILE A 171 11.03 11.30 -23.42
CA ILE A 171 10.64 11.64 -22.04
C ILE A 171 10.42 10.37 -21.19
N LEU A 172 9.68 9.41 -21.73
CA LEU A 172 9.35 8.17 -21.03
C LEU A 172 10.55 7.23 -20.88
N GLU A 173 11.44 7.20 -21.87
CA GLU A 173 12.74 6.53 -21.82
C GLU A 173 13.64 7.14 -20.74
N THR A 174 13.69 8.47 -20.65
CA THR A 174 14.41 9.18 -19.57
C THR A 174 13.83 8.83 -18.20
N ALA A 175 12.49 8.77 -18.07
CA ALA A 175 11.86 8.34 -16.83
C ALA A 175 12.21 6.90 -16.47
N LEU A 176 12.19 5.98 -17.45
CA LEU A 176 12.63 4.60 -17.24
C LEU A 176 14.08 4.53 -16.78
N GLU A 177 14.98 5.25 -17.43
CA GLU A 177 16.40 5.28 -17.06
C GLU A 177 16.60 5.71 -15.59
N GLU A 178 15.88 6.75 -15.15
CA GLU A 178 15.95 7.22 -13.76
C GLU A 178 15.36 6.20 -12.78
N MET A 179 14.18 5.64 -13.07
CA MET A 179 13.57 4.59 -12.26
C MET A 179 14.45 3.33 -12.15
N PHE A 180 15.07 2.94 -13.26
CA PHE A 180 15.97 1.79 -13.35
C PHE A 180 17.26 2.03 -12.56
N THR A 181 17.86 3.22 -12.71
CA THR A 181 19.03 3.64 -11.93
C THR A 181 18.71 3.65 -10.43
N ASN A 182 17.52 4.13 -10.06
CA ASN A 182 17.07 4.09 -8.68
C ASN A 182 16.99 2.66 -8.13
N ALA A 183 16.40 1.72 -8.87
CA ALA A 183 16.28 0.33 -8.44
C ALA A 183 17.64 -0.38 -8.27
N VAL A 184 18.63 -0.08 -9.12
CA VAL A 184 19.94 -0.78 -9.11
C VAL A 184 20.98 -0.12 -8.21
N TYR A 185 21.05 1.21 -8.21
CA TYR A 185 22.14 1.95 -7.54
C TYR A 185 21.68 2.58 -6.22
N ASN A 186 20.47 3.14 -6.17
CA ASN A 186 20.02 3.94 -5.03
C ASN A 186 19.13 3.19 -4.04
N ALA A 187 18.48 2.11 -4.46
CA ALA A 187 17.62 1.30 -3.58
C ALA A 187 18.43 0.34 -2.67
N PRO A 188 19.50 -0.33 -3.13
CA PRO A 188 20.23 -1.30 -2.31
C PRO A 188 20.92 -0.65 -1.09
N ALA A 189 20.35 -0.85 0.09
CA ALA A 189 20.91 -0.39 1.36
C ALA A 189 21.37 -1.55 2.26
N THR A 190 22.37 -1.30 3.10
CA THR A 190 22.78 -2.19 4.19
C THR A 190 21.72 -2.23 5.29
N THR A 191 21.86 -3.14 6.25
CA THR A 191 21.03 -3.15 7.48
C THR A 191 21.12 -1.86 8.29
N ASN A 192 22.19 -1.09 8.10
CA ASN A 192 22.42 0.20 8.76
C ASN A 192 21.84 1.38 7.94
N GLY A 193 21.20 1.12 6.80
CA GLY A 193 20.61 2.14 5.93
C GLY A 193 21.58 2.78 4.94
N GLU A 194 22.83 2.31 4.87
CA GLU A 194 23.84 2.85 3.94
C GLU A 194 23.64 2.29 2.53
N HIS A 195 23.60 3.17 1.52
CA HIS A 195 23.39 2.77 0.14
C HIS A 195 24.64 2.15 -0.47
N THR A 196 24.61 0.83 -0.65
CA THR A 196 25.77 0.00 -1.01
C THR A 196 26.38 0.31 -2.39
N ASN A 197 25.58 0.86 -3.31
CA ASN A 197 26.00 1.15 -4.67
C ASN A 197 26.07 2.65 -4.97
N ALA A 198 25.71 3.53 -4.02
CA ALA A 198 25.64 4.96 -4.26
C ALA A 198 27.02 5.62 -4.51
N ILE A 199 28.10 4.99 -4.04
CA ILE A 199 29.49 5.47 -4.19
C ILE A 199 30.09 5.01 -5.53
N ARG A 200 29.48 4.02 -6.20
CA ARG A 200 29.99 3.47 -7.46
C ARG A 200 29.70 4.41 -8.63
N ASN A 201 30.57 4.38 -9.63
CA ASN A 201 30.30 5.08 -10.87
C ASN A 201 29.10 4.44 -11.59
N ARG A 202 28.17 5.27 -12.11
CA ARG A 202 27.01 4.78 -12.87
C ARG A 202 27.39 4.03 -14.15
N SER A 203 28.61 4.21 -14.67
CA SER A 203 29.14 3.44 -15.79
C SER A 203 29.54 2.01 -15.40
N GLU A 204 29.73 1.73 -14.10
CA GLU A 204 30.09 0.40 -13.63
C GLU A 204 28.88 -0.54 -13.73
N ARG A 205 29.08 -1.73 -14.28
CA ARG A 205 28.05 -2.77 -14.32
C ARG A 205 27.85 -3.32 -12.92
N VAL A 206 26.66 -3.15 -12.39
CA VAL A 206 26.27 -3.59 -11.05
C VAL A 206 25.19 -4.66 -11.18
N ARG A 207 25.30 -5.68 -10.33
CA ARG A 207 24.25 -6.67 -10.13
C ARG A 207 23.57 -6.39 -8.80
N SER A 208 22.27 -6.15 -8.85
CA SER A 208 21.42 -6.05 -7.67
C SER A 208 21.35 -7.41 -6.96
N LYS A 209 21.43 -7.39 -5.62
CA LYS A 209 21.27 -8.61 -4.80
C LYS A 209 19.82 -9.11 -4.79
N ARG A 210 18.85 -8.20 -5.00
CA ARG A 210 17.44 -8.53 -5.13
C ARG A 210 16.99 -8.17 -6.55
N PRO A 211 16.52 -9.15 -7.35
CA PRO A 211 15.94 -8.85 -8.65
C PRO A 211 14.82 -7.82 -8.49
N PHE A 212 14.66 -6.92 -9.45
CA PHE A 212 13.59 -5.94 -9.52
C PHE A 212 12.73 -6.23 -10.75
N VAL A 213 11.56 -5.59 -10.82
CA VAL A 213 10.59 -5.78 -11.89
C VAL A 213 10.46 -4.50 -12.69
N VAL A 214 10.50 -4.63 -14.01
CA VAL A 214 10.19 -3.56 -14.98
C VAL A 214 8.90 -3.95 -15.70
N MET A 215 7.95 -3.04 -15.78
CA MET A 215 6.68 -3.25 -16.48
C MET A 215 6.39 -2.11 -17.43
N PHE A 216 5.89 -2.42 -18.62
CA PHE A 216 5.31 -1.45 -19.54
C PHE A 216 3.92 -1.91 -19.92
N GLY A 217 2.96 -1.00 -20.01
CA GLY A 217 1.60 -1.34 -20.40
C GLY A 217 0.87 -0.19 -21.05
N ALA A 218 -0.21 -0.51 -21.75
CA ALA A 218 -1.04 0.47 -22.41
C ALA A 218 -2.51 0.04 -22.43
N ASP A 219 -3.37 1.04 -22.35
CA ASP A 219 -4.80 0.95 -22.64
C ASP A 219 -5.17 1.94 -23.76
N ASN A 220 -6.46 2.21 -23.96
CA ASN A 220 -6.92 3.11 -25.01
C ASN A 220 -6.53 4.57 -24.78
N HIS A 221 -6.26 4.96 -23.54
CA HIS A 221 -6.06 6.35 -23.12
C HIS A 221 -4.64 6.65 -22.68
N HIS A 222 -3.92 5.67 -22.14
CA HIS A 222 -2.64 5.83 -21.48
C HIS A 222 -1.62 4.77 -21.90
N VAL A 223 -0.35 5.18 -21.84
CA VAL A 223 0.79 4.29 -21.71
C VAL A 223 1.37 4.47 -20.31
N GLY A 224 1.91 3.40 -19.75
CA GLY A 224 2.51 3.43 -18.42
C GLY A 224 3.74 2.57 -18.31
N ILE A 225 4.61 2.99 -17.38
CA ILE A 225 5.84 2.31 -17.03
C ILE A 225 5.86 2.16 -15.53
N ALA A 226 6.29 1.00 -15.03
CA ALA A 226 6.56 0.82 -13.63
C ALA A 226 7.89 0.10 -13.40
N VAL A 227 8.59 0.49 -12.33
CA VAL A 227 9.78 -0.20 -11.86
C VAL A 227 9.63 -0.44 -10.36
N ARG A 228 9.73 -1.71 -9.94
CA ARG A 228 9.61 -2.14 -8.55
C ARG A 228 10.89 -2.81 -8.09
N ASP A 229 11.60 -2.19 -7.15
CA ASP A 229 12.67 -2.85 -6.39
C ASP A 229 12.11 -3.54 -5.14
N TYR A 230 12.88 -4.46 -4.54
CA TYR A 230 12.48 -5.14 -3.30
C TYR A 230 13.37 -4.79 -2.11
N TYR A 231 13.78 -3.52 -2.00
CA TYR A 231 14.53 -3.02 -0.86
C TYR A 231 13.65 -2.23 0.09
N GLY A 232 12.78 -1.36 -0.44
CA GLY A 232 11.92 -0.50 0.39
C GLY A 232 12.71 0.45 1.28
N SER A 233 13.87 0.91 0.79
CA SER A 233 14.81 1.80 1.51
C SER A 233 14.43 3.28 1.39
N MET A 234 13.44 3.60 0.56
CA MET A 234 12.94 4.95 0.38
C MET A 234 11.97 5.31 1.50
N SER A 235 12.18 6.47 2.13
CA SER A 235 11.24 7.01 3.11
C SER A 235 10.38 8.10 2.48
N LEU A 236 9.18 8.24 3.02
CA LEU A 236 8.21 9.23 2.59
C LEU A 236 8.70 10.67 2.84
N ASP A 237 9.35 10.93 3.98
CA ASP A 237 9.97 12.23 4.27
C ASP A 237 11.08 12.58 3.29
N ARG A 238 11.86 11.59 2.83
CA ARG A 238 12.90 11.80 1.82
C ARG A 238 12.28 12.22 0.48
N VAL A 239 11.20 11.59 0.05
CA VAL A 239 10.52 11.94 -1.22
C VAL A 239 9.97 13.37 -1.14
N ILE A 240 9.21 13.68 -0.09
CA ILE A 240 8.57 14.99 0.06
C ILE A 240 9.60 16.09 0.29
N GLY A 241 10.64 15.85 1.09
CA GLY A 241 11.74 16.78 1.30
C GLY A 241 12.43 17.15 -0.01
N ARG A 242 12.70 16.17 -0.88
CA ARG A 242 13.31 16.42 -2.20
C ARG A 242 12.40 17.19 -3.14
N LEU A 243 11.12 16.83 -3.22
CA LEU A 243 10.16 17.58 -4.03
C LEU A 243 10.02 19.02 -3.51
N ARG A 244 9.92 19.22 -2.20
CA ARG A 244 9.87 20.55 -1.59
C ARG A 244 11.12 21.37 -1.91
N GLU A 245 12.31 20.78 -1.85
CA GLU A 245 13.56 21.45 -2.24
C GLU A 245 13.53 21.90 -3.71
N CYS A 246 13.16 21.01 -4.64
CA CYS A 246 13.13 21.33 -6.07
C CYS A 246 12.04 22.36 -6.47
N TYR A 247 10.96 22.46 -5.69
CA TYR A 247 9.92 23.48 -5.88
C TYR A 247 10.21 24.80 -5.14
N SER A 248 11.32 24.92 -4.41
CA SER A 248 11.74 26.18 -3.80
C SER A 248 12.35 27.14 -4.82
N VAL A 249 11.88 28.40 -4.80
CA VAL A 249 12.24 29.48 -5.74
C VAL A 249 13.76 29.67 -5.85
N ASP A 250 14.48 29.59 -4.73
CA ASP A 250 15.92 29.90 -4.67
C ASP A 250 16.82 28.82 -5.26
N LYS A 251 16.33 27.57 -5.43
CA LYS A 251 17.13 26.43 -5.92
C LYS A 251 16.83 26.04 -7.36
N ALA A 252 15.64 26.34 -7.87
CA ALA A 252 15.25 26.00 -9.24
C ALA A 252 16.21 26.59 -10.29
N GLN A 253 16.84 27.74 -10.00
CA GLN A 253 17.79 28.43 -10.90
C GLN A 253 19.24 27.91 -10.82
N HIS A 254 19.60 27.12 -9.80
CA HIS A 254 20.99 26.63 -9.61
C HIS A 254 21.17 25.13 -9.90
N GLU A 255 20.08 24.39 -10.13
CA GLU A 255 20.11 22.92 -10.27
C GLU A 255 20.49 22.39 -11.66
N THR A 256 20.64 23.24 -12.69
CA THR A 256 21.19 22.81 -13.99
C THR A 256 22.63 22.29 -13.91
N LYS A 257 23.33 22.53 -12.79
CA LYS A 257 24.74 22.13 -12.60
C LYS A 257 24.97 21.02 -11.57
N LEU A 258 23.96 20.56 -10.83
CA LEU A 258 24.16 19.63 -9.71
C LEU A 258 23.41 18.31 -9.93
N GLY A 259 24.13 17.32 -10.47
CA GLY A 259 23.66 15.94 -10.49
C GLY A 259 23.45 15.42 -9.07
N GLY A 260 22.19 15.21 -8.68
CA GLY A 260 21.81 14.69 -7.37
C GLY A 260 20.57 13.79 -7.46
N ALA A 261 20.44 12.86 -6.51
CA ALA A 261 19.38 11.82 -6.47
C ALA A 261 17.93 12.34 -6.26
N GLY A 262 17.71 13.66 -6.26
CA GLY A 262 16.39 14.29 -6.15
C GLY A 262 15.89 14.91 -7.46
N LEU A 263 16.79 15.34 -8.34
CA LEU A 263 16.42 16.03 -9.59
C LEU A 263 15.66 15.12 -10.54
N GLY A 264 16.05 13.85 -10.65
CA GLY A 264 15.38 12.88 -11.51
C GLY A 264 13.91 12.69 -11.15
N LEU A 265 13.58 12.66 -9.84
CA LEU A 265 12.20 12.57 -9.36
C LEU A 265 11.37 13.80 -9.78
N PHE A 266 11.90 14.99 -9.57
CA PHE A 266 11.23 16.24 -9.96
C PHE A 266 11.03 16.30 -11.48
N MET A 267 12.05 15.94 -12.27
CA MET A 267 11.98 15.91 -13.72
C MET A 267 10.93 14.89 -14.21
N MET A 268 10.84 13.71 -13.59
CA MET A 268 9.80 12.73 -13.89
C MET A 268 8.41 13.33 -13.64
N LEU A 269 8.16 13.86 -12.43
CA LEU A 269 6.85 14.44 -12.08
C LEU A 269 6.42 15.52 -13.08
N ARG A 270 7.35 16.36 -13.51
CA ARG A 270 7.08 17.42 -14.48
C ARG A 270 6.87 16.93 -15.91
N SER A 271 7.29 15.72 -16.24
CA SER A 271 7.29 15.24 -17.63
C SER A 271 6.16 14.26 -17.93
N VAL A 272 5.51 13.71 -16.90
CA VAL A 272 4.45 12.69 -17.04
C VAL A 272 3.10 13.22 -16.57
N ASP A 273 1.99 12.62 -17.01
CA ASP A 273 0.65 13.06 -16.59
C ASP A 273 0.34 12.61 -15.15
N ARG A 274 0.78 11.40 -14.78
CA ARG A 274 0.71 10.93 -13.38
C ARG A 274 2.01 10.26 -12.95
N LEU A 275 2.44 10.54 -11.73
CA LEU A 275 3.52 9.86 -11.05
C LEU A 275 2.99 9.25 -9.74
N VAL A 276 3.20 7.96 -9.56
CA VAL A 276 2.86 7.23 -8.34
C VAL A 276 4.12 6.61 -7.76
N ILE A 277 4.29 6.72 -6.45
CA ILE A 277 5.35 6.05 -5.71
C ILE A 277 4.70 5.22 -4.62
N ASN A 278 4.77 3.91 -4.77
CA ASN A 278 4.32 2.94 -3.78
C ASN A 278 5.51 2.55 -2.88
N ILE A 279 5.44 2.89 -1.59
CA ILE A 279 6.48 2.59 -0.60
C ILE A 279 5.93 1.58 0.39
N ASN A 280 6.57 0.41 0.42
CA ASN A 280 6.40 -0.56 1.49
C ASN A 280 7.72 -0.69 2.27
N PRO A 281 7.84 -0.04 3.44
CA PRO A 281 9.10 0.03 4.18
C PRO A 281 9.76 -1.34 4.35
N SER A 282 11.06 -1.41 4.06
CA SER A 282 11.89 -2.64 4.12
C SER A 282 11.48 -3.77 3.19
N GLN A 283 10.50 -3.56 2.30
CA GLN A 283 10.03 -4.60 1.38
C GLN A 283 10.15 -4.23 -0.08
N PHE A 284 9.59 -3.10 -0.49
CA PHE A 284 9.67 -2.67 -1.88
C PHE A 284 9.46 -1.17 -2.02
N THR A 285 10.00 -0.64 -3.12
CA THR A 285 9.54 0.64 -3.65
C THR A 285 9.20 0.46 -5.12
N GLU A 286 8.08 1.02 -5.54
CA GLU A 286 7.64 1.00 -6.93
C GLU A 286 7.32 2.40 -7.40
N PHE A 287 7.95 2.78 -8.51
CA PHE A 287 7.55 3.95 -9.28
C PHE A 287 6.60 3.51 -10.38
N VAL A 288 5.54 4.27 -10.61
CA VAL A 288 4.66 4.13 -11.77
C VAL A 288 4.49 5.50 -12.41
N VAL A 289 4.72 5.58 -13.71
CA VAL A 289 4.45 6.78 -14.51
C VAL A 289 3.37 6.47 -15.54
N LEU A 290 2.46 7.43 -15.74
CA LEU A 290 1.44 7.39 -16.79
C LEU A 290 1.56 8.60 -17.71
N SER A 291 1.35 8.36 -18.99
CA SER A 291 1.21 9.39 -20.01
C SER A 291 0.02 9.11 -20.90
N SER A 292 -0.78 10.13 -21.17
CA SER A 292 -1.86 10.08 -22.15
C SER A 292 -1.30 9.75 -23.53
N ARG A 293 -2.03 8.95 -24.29
CA ARG A 293 -1.70 8.62 -25.69
C ARG A 293 -2.05 9.75 -26.65
N THR A 294 -3.13 10.46 -26.35
CA THR A 294 -3.77 11.41 -27.27
C THR A 294 -3.41 12.87 -27.01
N ARG A 295 -3.06 13.22 -25.77
CA ARG A 295 -2.77 14.61 -25.37
C ARG A 295 -1.55 15.15 -26.12
N ARG A 296 -1.65 16.34 -26.71
CA ARG A 296 -0.52 16.96 -27.42
C ARG A 296 0.54 17.46 -26.44
N MET A 297 1.79 17.57 -26.88
CA MET A 297 2.89 18.07 -26.02
C MET A 297 2.62 19.47 -25.44
N ARG A 298 2.03 20.36 -26.23
CA ARG A 298 1.66 21.72 -25.78
C ARG A 298 0.63 21.67 -24.64
N GLU A 299 -0.38 20.82 -24.77
CA GLU A 299 -1.40 20.61 -23.73
C GLU A 299 -0.79 19.97 -22.49
N SER A 300 0.08 18.96 -22.66
CA SER A 300 0.76 18.30 -21.54
C SER A 300 1.64 19.27 -20.74
N ARG A 301 2.32 20.21 -21.39
CA ARG A 301 3.08 21.28 -20.70
C ARG A 301 2.19 22.24 -19.92
N GLY A 302 1.01 22.57 -20.45
CA GLY A 302 0.03 23.41 -19.77
C GLY A 302 -0.71 22.70 -18.63
N ALA A 303 -0.74 21.37 -18.64
CA ALA A 303 -1.43 20.55 -17.66
C ALA A 303 -0.63 20.37 -16.37
N CYS A 304 -1.35 20.31 -15.25
CA CYS A 304 -0.77 19.95 -13.97
C CYS A 304 -0.65 18.43 -13.85
N PRO A 305 0.51 17.87 -13.45
CA PRO A 305 0.61 16.44 -13.18
C PRO A 305 -0.12 16.06 -11.89
N THR A 306 -0.55 14.80 -11.82
CA THR A 306 -1.03 14.17 -10.57
C THR A 306 0.12 13.40 -9.92
N PHE A 307 0.29 13.55 -8.62
CA PHE A 307 1.30 12.83 -7.83
C PHE A 307 0.64 12.02 -6.72
N ASN A 308 1.06 10.78 -6.53
CA ASN A 308 0.60 9.94 -5.43
C ASN A 308 1.77 9.29 -4.69
N LEU A 309 1.96 9.64 -3.43
CA LEU A 309 2.87 8.96 -2.53
C LEU A 309 2.09 7.97 -1.65
N CYS A 310 1.99 6.75 -2.13
CA CYS A 310 1.28 5.67 -1.48
C CYS A 310 2.23 4.95 -0.53
N ALA A 311 2.20 5.26 0.76
CA ALA A 311 3.04 4.59 1.77
C ALA A 311 2.16 3.86 2.78
N LEU A 312 2.51 2.61 3.10
CA LEU A 312 1.97 1.99 4.30
C LEU A 312 2.67 2.61 5.50
N SER A 313 1.92 3.22 6.42
CA SER A 313 2.49 3.71 7.68
C SER A 313 3.30 2.58 8.35
N PRO A 314 4.48 2.86 8.95
CA PRO A 314 5.18 1.94 9.84
C PRO A 314 4.25 1.27 10.88
N GLU A 315 3.26 2.01 11.38
CA GLU A 315 2.26 1.49 12.32
C GLU A 315 1.32 0.46 11.67
N LEU A 316 0.97 0.68 10.40
CA LEU A 316 0.17 -0.25 9.58
C LEU A 316 1.00 -1.45 9.10
N THR A 317 2.31 -1.28 8.87
CA THR A 317 3.21 -2.37 8.49
C THR A 317 3.57 -3.27 9.67
N LEU A 318 3.57 -2.77 10.91
CA LEU A 318 3.64 -3.60 12.11
C LEU A 318 2.38 -4.46 12.32
N ARG A 319 1.25 -4.13 11.68
CA ARG A 319 -0.04 -4.84 11.79
C ARG A 319 -0.66 -5.14 10.42
N ARG A 320 0.11 -5.80 9.54
CA ARG A 320 -0.32 -6.13 8.16
C ARG A 320 -1.61 -6.92 8.02
N HIS A 321 -1.97 -7.66 9.05
CA HIS A 321 -3.12 -8.54 9.04
C HIS A 321 -4.16 -8.02 10.01
N PHE A 322 -5.41 -7.98 9.56
CA PHE A 322 -6.57 -7.82 10.43
C PHE A 322 -6.39 -8.76 11.62
N ARG A 323 -6.38 -8.21 12.83
CA ARG A 323 -6.31 -9.02 14.05
C ARG A 323 -7.68 -9.03 14.68
N MET A 324 -8.23 -10.22 14.90
CA MET A 324 -9.43 -10.38 15.67
C MET A 324 -9.05 -10.26 17.14
N ALA A 325 -9.62 -9.26 17.83
CA ALA A 325 -9.52 -9.18 19.29
C ALA A 325 -10.26 -10.37 19.91
N THR A 326 -9.62 -11.02 20.88
CA THR A 326 -10.07 -12.28 21.48
C THR A 326 -9.73 -12.28 22.97
N ALA A 327 -10.23 -13.28 23.68
CA ALA A 327 -9.83 -13.58 25.05
C ALA A 327 -9.95 -15.10 25.26
N TRP A 328 -9.25 -15.86 24.41
CA TRP A 328 -9.34 -17.32 24.45
C TRP A 328 -8.34 -17.89 25.43
N ASP A 329 -8.81 -18.76 26.31
CA ASP A 329 -7.94 -19.49 27.21
C ASP A 329 -7.02 -20.40 26.38
N ALA A 330 -5.75 -20.42 26.75
CA ALA A 330 -4.75 -21.24 26.10
C ALA A 330 -3.78 -21.83 27.12
N ARG A 331 -3.24 -23.00 26.77
CA ARG A 331 -2.06 -23.56 27.43
C ARG A 331 -0.87 -23.46 26.49
N ILE A 332 0.23 -22.95 27.00
CA ILE A 332 1.46 -22.74 26.25
C ILE A 332 2.48 -23.81 26.62
N THR A 333 3.15 -24.38 25.62
CA THR A 333 4.24 -25.34 25.80
C THR A 333 5.43 -24.90 24.94
N THR A 334 6.61 -24.81 25.55
CA THR A 334 7.87 -24.53 24.85
C THR A 334 8.41 -25.81 24.22
N SER A 335 9.06 -25.71 23.05
CA SER A 335 9.56 -26.89 22.33
C SER A 335 10.84 -27.51 22.90
N GLU A 336 11.36 -27.02 24.04
CA GLU A 336 12.59 -27.53 24.65
C GLU A 336 12.32 -28.73 25.57
N LEU A 337 13.36 -29.56 25.79
CA LEU A 337 13.36 -30.83 26.52
C LEU A 337 12.76 -30.80 27.93
N SER A 338 12.53 -29.62 28.51
CA SER A 338 11.76 -29.39 29.73
C SER A 338 10.48 -28.63 29.41
N ALA A 339 9.46 -29.34 28.90
CA ALA A 339 8.15 -28.78 28.59
C ALA A 339 7.50 -28.21 29.86
N THR A 340 7.58 -26.90 30.02
CA THR A 340 6.80 -26.18 31.03
C THR A 340 5.46 -25.81 30.42
N GLU A 341 4.38 -26.32 31.00
CA GLU A 341 3.01 -25.97 30.61
C GLU A 341 2.57 -24.75 31.42
N GLY A 342 2.28 -23.64 30.74
CA GLY A 342 1.84 -22.39 31.36
C GLY A 342 0.41 -22.02 30.98
N LYS A 343 -0.25 -21.20 31.82
CA LYS A 343 -1.55 -20.60 31.46
C LYS A 343 -1.34 -19.33 30.64
N ALA A 344 -2.10 -19.22 29.55
CA ALA A 344 -2.02 -18.12 28.62
C ALA A 344 -3.42 -17.69 28.13
N ILE A 345 -3.52 -16.47 27.61
CA ILE A 345 -4.74 -15.95 26.98
C ILE A 345 -4.38 -15.38 25.61
N VAL A 346 -4.99 -15.89 24.54
CA VAL A 346 -4.87 -15.27 23.22
C VAL A 346 -5.72 -14.00 23.24
N ARG A 347 -5.07 -12.83 23.13
CA ARG A 347 -5.75 -11.52 23.13
C ARG A 347 -6.04 -11.01 21.74
N ASP A 348 -5.21 -11.40 20.77
CA ASP A 348 -5.50 -11.19 19.36
C ASP A 348 -4.90 -12.30 18.51
N ILE A 349 -5.49 -12.52 17.34
CA ILE A 349 -4.96 -13.42 16.33
C ILE A 349 -5.17 -12.83 14.95
N SER A 350 -4.24 -13.10 14.04
CA SER A 350 -4.30 -12.78 12.62
C SER A 350 -3.76 -13.95 11.80
N VAL A 351 -3.92 -13.91 10.47
CA VAL A 351 -3.48 -15.00 9.58
C VAL A 351 -1.99 -15.32 9.67
N SER A 352 -1.15 -14.41 10.18
CA SER A 352 0.29 -14.60 10.28
C SER A 352 0.83 -14.59 11.71
N GLY A 353 0.00 -14.34 12.72
CA GLY A 353 0.52 -14.09 14.06
C GLY A 353 -0.54 -13.95 15.13
N ALA A 354 -0.16 -14.21 16.38
CA ALA A 354 -1.02 -14.06 17.55
C ALA A 354 -0.32 -13.24 18.63
N PHE A 355 -1.09 -12.53 19.44
CA PHE A 355 -0.62 -12.00 20.71
C PHE A 355 -1.17 -12.85 21.85
N VAL A 356 -0.25 -13.34 22.68
CA VAL A 356 -0.58 -14.21 23.81
C VAL A 356 -0.15 -13.52 25.09
N GLN A 357 -1.13 -13.19 25.94
CA GLN A 357 -0.84 -12.83 27.33
C GLN A 357 -0.39 -14.09 28.08
N ILE A 358 0.70 -13.98 28.80
CA ILE A 358 1.21 -15.05 29.68
C ILE A 358 1.04 -14.59 31.13
N ASN A 359 0.52 -15.48 31.97
CA ASN A 359 0.32 -15.19 33.40
C ASN A 359 1.51 -15.63 34.25
N ASP A 360 2.32 -16.56 33.76
CA ASP A 360 3.44 -17.16 34.48
C ASP A 360 4.78 -16.52 34.08
N GLU A 361 5.85 -16.82 34.85
CA GLU A 361 7.24 -16.47 34.51
C GLU A 361 7.78 -17.26 33.31
N THR A 362 6.94 -17.63 32.33
CA THR A 362 7.39 -18.31 31.11
C THR A 362 8.40 -17.42 30.40
N LYS A 363 9.69 -17.72 30.58
CA LYS A 363 10.79 -17.00 29.95
C LYS A 363 10.91 -17.54 28.53
N SER A 364 10.31 -16.83 27.58
CA SER A 364 10.52 -17.07 26.15
C SER A 364 11.38 -15.95 25.55
N LYS A 365 12.30 -16.33 24.68
CA LYS A 365 13.17 -15.42 23.94
C LYS A 365 12.73 -15.32 22.49
N ARG A 366 13.14 -14.24 21.81
CA ARG A 366 12.92 -14.09 20.37
C ARG A 366 13.60 -15.24 19.63
N GLY A 367 12.85 -15.95 18.81
CA GLY A 367 13.30 -17.14 18.08
C GLY A 367 12.74 -18.46 18.62
N ASP A 368 12.27 -18.50 19.87
CA ASP A 368 11.70 -19.72 20.45
C ASP A 368 10.46 -20.16 19.68
N VAL A 369 10.26 -21.47 19.57
CA VAL A 369 9.06 -22.06 18.97
C VAL A 369 8.12 -22.49 20.09
N LEU A 370 6.91 -21.94 20.05
CA LEU A 370 5.87 -22.22 21.02
C LEU A 370 4.70 -22.95 20.36
N SER A 371 4.15 -23.90 21.11
CA SER A 371 2.88 -24.55 20.80
C SER A 371 1.82 -24.06 21.79
N LEU A 372 0.68 -23.62 21.29
CA LEU A 372 -0.48 -23.23 22.08
C LEU A 372 -1.58 -24.27 21.88
N ARG A 373 -2.20 -24.72 22.96
CA ARG A 373 -3.49 -25.43 22.91
C ARG A 373 -4.57 -24.43 23.33
N VAL A 374 -5.36 -23.98 22.36
CA VAL A 374 -6.32 -22.87 22.50
C VAL A 374 -7.74 -23.43 22.62
N GLN A 375 -8.51 -22.90 23.57
CA GLN A 375 -9.92 -23.21 23.78
C GLN A 375 -10.75 -21.93 23.61
N ILE A 376 -11.59 -21.88 22.57
CA ILE A 376 -12.42 -20.71 22.25
C ILE A 376 -13.65 -20.64 23.16
N ALA A 377 -14.29 -21.78 23.41
CA ALA A 377 -15.46 -21.93 24.26
C ALA A 377 -15.40 -23.26 25.04
N PRO A 378 -16.08 -23.38 26.20
CA PRO A 378 -16.01 -24.58 27.05
C PRO A 378 -16.48 -25.87 26.34
N ASP A 379 -17.42 -25.75 25.42
CA ASP A 379 -18.07 -26.84 24.68
C ASP A 379 -17.34 -27.20 23.37
N GLN A 380 -16.37 -26.39 22.94
CA GLN A 380 -15.58 -26.64 21.74
C GLN A 380 -14.29 -27.42 22.06
N SER A 381 -13.96 -28.41 21.22
CA SER A 381 -12.69 -29.10 21.31
C SER A 381 -11.53 -28.12 21.11
N PRO A 382 -10.46 -28.17 21.92
CA PRO A 382 -9.32 -27.30 21.76
C PRO A 382 -8.61 -27.57 20.42
N PHE A 383 -7.89 -26.57 19.92
CA PHE A 383 -7.03 -26.70 18.73
C PHE A 383 -5.62 -26.21 19.02
N SER A 384 -4.68 -26.56 18.16
CA SER A 384 -3.27 -26.23 18.34
C SER A 384 -2.83 -25.13 17.39
N LEU A 385 -2.09 -24.15 17.91
CA LEU A 385 -1.36 -23.16 17.12
C LEU A 385 0.13 -23.36 17.37
N ARG A 386 0.95 -23.27 16.33
CA ARG A 386 2.41 -23.23 16.48
C ARG A 386 2.97 -21.91 15.97
N GLY A 387 3.86 -21.28 16.72
CA GLY A 387 4.42 -19.97 16.35
C GLY A 387 5.84 -19.73 16.85
N VAL A 388 6.57 -18.89 16.15
CA VAL A 388 7.90 -18.40 16.53
C VAL A 388 7.76 -17.08 17.26
N VAL A 389 8.42 -16.94 18.42
CA VAL A 389 8.45 -15.70 19.18
C VAL A 389 9.18 -14.62 18.40
N ARG A 390 8.45 -13.54 18.09
CA ARG A 390 9.03 -12.34 17.47
C ARG A 390 9.26 -11.22 18.47
N TRP A 391 8.50 -11.21 19.55
CA TRP A 391 8.55 -10.18 20.57
C TRP A 391 8.04 -10.72 21.91
N SER A 392 8.59 -10.22 23.02
CA SER A 392 8.16 -10.52 24.39
C SER A 392 8.27 -9.26 25.23
N GLY A 393 7.22 -8.87 25.94
CA GLY A 393 7.23 -7.63 26.73
C GLY A 393 5.85 -7.14 27.12
N ARG A 394 5.75 -5.86 27.52
CA ARG A 394 4.47 -5.21 27.80
C ARG A 394 3.89 -4.61 26.52
N SER A 395 2.67 -5.01 26.16
CA SER A 395 1.98 -4.51 24.99
C SER A 395 1.29 -3.20 25.33
N SER A 396 1.58 -2.14 24.58
CA SER A 396 0.84 -0.88 24.68
C SER A 396 -0.63 -1.05 24.27
N THR A 397 -0.92 -2.01 23.38
CA THR A 397 -2.27 -2.24 22.84
C THR A 397 -3.16 -2.99 23.81
N HIS A 398 -2.61 -4.01 24.47
CA HIS A 398 -3.37 -4.88 25.36
C HIS A 398 -3.18 -4.53 26.84
N GLY A 399 -2.33 -3.54 27.16
CA GLY A 399 -2.02 -3.10 28.52
C GLY A 399 -1.30 -4.14 29.40
N CYS A 400 -1.07 -5.35 28.90
CA CYS A 400 -0.55 -6.50 29.64
C CYS A 400 0.79 -7.01 29.08
N ARG A 401 1.48 -7.84 29.87
CA ARG A 401 2.69 -8.55 29.44
C ARG A 401 2.31 -9.77 28.60
N GLY A 402 3.05 -10.00 27.52
CA GLY A 402 2.74 -11.08 26.60
C GLY A 402 3.86 -11.36 25.59
N ILE A 403 3.52 -12.21 24.64
CA ILE A 403 4.39 -12.68 23.57
C ILE A 403 3.69 -12.44 22.23
N GLY A 404 4.42 -11.86 21.29
CA GLY A 404 4.03 -11.76 19.90
C GLY A 404 4.57 -12.95 19.13
N LEU A 405 3.68 -13.80 18.63
CA LEU A 405 4.00 -14.99 17.84
C LEU A 405 3.81 -14.71 16.35
N GLN A 406 4.75 -15.17 15.53
CA GLN A 406 4.52 -15.40 14.11
C GLN A 406 4.12 -16.85 13.92
N LEU A 407 2.91 -17.11 13.42
CA LEU A 407 2.40 -18.47 13.24
C LEU A 407 3.19 -19.19 12.14
N VAL A 408 3.52 -20.46 12.38
CA VAL A 408 4.27 -21.31 11.45
C VAL A 408 3.40 -21.69 10.26
N HIS A 409 2.14 -22.01 10.51
CA HIS A 409 1.16 -22.34 9.49
C HIS A 409 -0.01 -21.35 9.51
N PRO A 410 -0.20 -20.55 8.44
CA PRO A 410 -1.35 -19.64 8.33
C PRO A 410 -2.72 -20.36 8.41
N LEU A 411 -2.76 -21.66 8.08
CA LEU A 411 -3.96 -22.48 8.17
C LEU A 411 -4.49 -22.62 9.61
N ASP A 412 -3.59 -22.73 10.60
CA ASP A 412 -3.97 -22.85 12.01
C ASP A 412 -4.72 -21.59 12.48
N ALA A 413 -4.28 -20.41 12.00
CA ALA A 413 -4.96 -19.15 12.26
C ALA A 413 -6.35 -19.12 11.64
N LEU A 414 -6.46 -19.55 10.38
CA LEU A 414 -7.72 -19.53 9.64
C LEU A 414 -8.74 -20.51 10.22
N GLU A 415 -8.29 -21.65 10.74
CA GLU A 415 -9.13 -22.57 11.52
C GLU A 415 -9.65 -21.89 12.79
N ALA A 416 -8.78 -21.17 13.52
CA ALA A 416 -9.18 -20.40 14.69
C ALA A 416 -10.25 -19.34 14.37
N TYR A 417 -10.07 -18.60 13.27
CA TYR A 417 -11.05 -17.63 12.77
C TYR A 417 -12.39 -18.28 12.47
N GLY A 418 -12.36 -19.41 11.76
CA GLY A 418 -13.55 -20.17 11.41
C GLY A 418 -14.35 -20.67 12.61
N ARG A 419 -13.65 -21.12 13.66
CA ARG A 419 -14.26 -21.59 14.92
C ARG A 419 -14.84 -20.45 15.77
N ALA A 420 -14.24 -19.26 15.70
CA ALA A 420 -14.61 -18.12 16.53
C ALA A 420 -15.73 -17.25 15.97
N GLN A 421 -15.89 -17.22 14.65
CA GLN A 421 -16.98 -16.51 13.99
C GLN A 421 -17.80 -17.44 13.07
N PRO A 422 -18.49 -18.46 13.63
CA PRO A 422 -19.54 -19.16 12.90
C PRO A 422 -20.67 -18.16 12.71
N GLY A 423 -20.76 -17.54 11.53
CA GLY A 423 -21.58 -16.34 11.44
C GLY A 423 -21.78 -15.86 10.03
N ARG A 424 -20.87 -15.05 9.49
CA ARG A 424 -21.07 -14.40 8.20
C ARG A 424 -19.73 -14.11 7.51
N ILE A 425 -19.56 -14.57 6.28
CA ILE A 425 -18.43 -14.21 5.43
C ILE A 425 -18.97 -13.35 4.28
N THR A 426 -18.46 -12.13 4.17
CA THR A 426 -18.86 -11.18 3.13
C THR A 426 -17.79 -11.08 2.06
N SER A 427 -18.20 -11.30 0.81
CA SER A 427 -17.34 -11.25 -0.37
C SER A 427 -18.08 -10.54 -1.50
N ARG A 428 -17.53 -9.43 -2.03
CA ARG A 428 -18.11 -8.68 -3.17
C ARG A 428 -19.60 -8.33 -2.99
N GLY A 429 -19.99 -7.89 -1.79
CA GLY A 429 -21.39 -7.53 -1.48
C GLY A 429 -22.32 -8.72 -1.22
N GLN A 430 -21.86 -9.96 -1.35
CA GLN A 430 -22.61 -11.15 -0.94
C GLN A 430 -22.15 -11.60 0.45
N THR A 431 -23.09 -11.63 1.39
CA THR A 431 -22.89 -12.16 2.73
C THR A 431 -23.44 -13.58 2.76
N CYS A 432 -22.60 -14.58 3.02
CA CYS A 432 -23.07 -15.92 3.32
C CYS A 432 -22.93 -16.20 4.81
N SER A 433 -23.96 -16.80 5.41
CA SER A 433 -23.79 -17.31 6.77
C SER A 433 -23.11 -18.66 6.74
N VAL A 434 -21.99 -18.80 7.45
CA VAL A 434 -21.24 -20.07 7.52
C VAL A 434 -21.62 -20.79 8.81
N SER A 435 -22.27 -21.94 8.68
CA SER A 435 -22.69 -22.77 9.81
C SER A 435 -21.56 -23.70 10.29
N LYS A 436 -20.75 -24.23 9.36
CA LYS A 436 -19.66 -25.16 9.69
C LYS A 436 -18.58 -25.15 8.61
N ILE A 437 -17.31 -25.18 8.99
CA ILE A 437 -16.22 -25.47 8.04
C ILE A 437 -16.07 -26.99 7.94
N ILE A 438 -16.17 -27.53 6.72
CA ILE A 438 -16.05 -28.98 6.45
C ILE A 438 -14.59 -29.34 6.23
N GLN A 439 -13.88 -28.57 5.40
CA GLN A 439 -12.53 -28.89 4.95
C GLN A 439 -11.78 -27.62 4.59
N THR A 440 -10.49 -27.58 4.87
CA THR A 440 -9.57 -26.53 4.46
C THR A 440 -8.42 -27.15 3.66
N TRP A 441 -7.97 -26.47 2.62
CA TRP A 441 -6.74 -26.81 1.92
C TRP A 441 -6.13 -25.55 1.32
N SER A 442 -4.85 -25.60 0.97
CA SER A 442 -4.18 -24.50 0.30
C SER A 442 -3.50 -24.95 -0.98
N THR A 443 -3.32 -24.02 -1.90
CA THR A 443 -2.50 -24.19 -3.10
C THR A 443 -1.44 -23.09 -3.14
N GLY A 444 -0.18 -23.48 -3.40
CA GLY A 444 0.99 -22.59 -3.39
C GLY A 444 1.69 -22.49 -2.02
N GLY A 445 2.86 -21.87 -1.99
CA GLY A 445 3.60 -21.53 -0.76
C GLY A 445 4.46 -22.64 -0.17
N THR A 446 5.43 -23.16 -0.93
CA THR A 446 6.46 -24.03 -0.34
C THR A 446 7.60 -23.23 0.30
N HIS A 447 7.67 -21.92 0.01
CA HIS A 447 8.73 -21.04 0.52
C HIS A 447 8.20 -19.81 1.27
N PRO A 448 8.98 -19.28 2.23
CA PRO A 448 8.62 -18.05 2.95
C PRO A 448 8.39 -16.88 2.00
N GLY A 449 7.18 -16.31 2.00
CA GLY A 449 6.82 -15.12 1.23
C GLY A 449 6.09 -15.39 -0.10
N GLU A 450 5.90 -16.66 -0.48
CA GLU A 450 5.08 -17.01 -1.63
C GLU A 450 3.57 -16.81 -1.34
N PRO A 451 2.76 -16.47 -2.36
CA PRO A 451 1.32 -16.45 -2.24
C PRO A 451 0.77 -17.80 -1.84
N VAL A 452 -0.10 -17.81 -0.83
CA VAL A 452 -0.91 -18.97 -0.46
C VAL A 452 -2.35 -18.64 -0.82
N THR A 453 -2.96 -19.46 -1.68
CA THR A 453 -4.41 -19.41 -1.84
C THR A 453 -5.02 -20.46 -0.92
N VAL A 454 -5.87 -20.04 0.00
CA VAL A 454 -6.57 -20.95 0.90
C VAL A 454 -7.99 -21.14 0.42
N PHE A 455 -8.42 -22.40 0.38
CA PHE A 455 -9.76 -22.80 0.06
C PHE A 455 -10.44 -23.36 1.31
N PHE A 456 -11.67 -22.92 1.53
CA PHE A 456 -12.56 -23.45 2.56
C PHE A 456 -13.75 -24.08 1.88
N ARG A 457 -13.98 -25.35 2.15
CA ARG A 457 -15.27 -25.99 1.91
C ARG A 457 -16.09 -25.82 3.18
N VAL A 458 -17.15 -25.02 3.10
CA VAL A 458 -17.99 -24.69 4.25
C VAL A 458 -19.43 -25.09 3.99
N LEU A 459 -20.19 -25.38 5.05
CA LEU A 459 -21.65 -25.47 5.02
C LEU A 459 -22.21 -24.10 5.37
N ASP A 460 -23.20 -23.66 4.60
CA ASP A 460 -24.03 -22.54 5.02
C ASP A 460 -25.15 -22.97 5.98
N GLU A 461 -25.93 -22.02 6.50
CA GLU A 461 -27.08 -22.29 7.38
C GLU A 461 -28.16 -23.19 6.72
N LYS A 462 -28.17 -23.28 5.38
CA LYS A 462 -29.11 -24.13 4.62
C LYS A 462 -28.51 -25.51 4.30
N GLY A 463 -27.34 -25.83 4.85
CA GLY A 463 -26.63 -27.10 4.60
C GLY A 463 -25.99 -27.19 3.20
N ARG A 464 -25.88 -26.08 2.47
CA ARG A 464 -25.22 -26.06 1.15
C ARG A 464 -23.72 -25.96 1.31
N ILE A 465 -23.00 -26.70 0.47
CA ILE A 465 -21.54 -26.63 0.42
C ILE A 465 -21.13 -25.40 -0.40
N LEU A 466 -20.37 -24.50 0.20
CA LEU A 466 -19.74 -23.36 -0.46
C LEU A 466 -18.24 -23.56 -0.52
N LEU A 467 -17.63 -23.16 -1.64
CA LEU A 467 -16.19 -23.04 -1.76
C LEU A 467 -15.81 -21.57 -1.58
N LEU A 468 -15.11 -21.25 -0.50
CA LEU A 468 -14.55 -19.93 -0.27
C LEU A 468 -13.07 -19.96 -0.62
N ARG A 469 -12.62 -19.03 -1.44
CA ARG A 469 -11.22 -18.80 -1.75
C ARG A 469 -10.78 -17.54 -1.02
N HIS A 470 -9.75 -17.63 -0.19
CA HIS A 470 -9.05 -16.50 0.39
C HIS A 470 -7.67 -16.39 -0.23
N ASP A 471 -7.41 -15.27 -0.89
CA ASP A 471 -6.11 -14.97 -1.49
C ASP A 471 -5.32 -14.10 -0.51
N THR A 472 -4.23 -14.64 0.05
CA THR A 472 -3.47 -13.96 1.12
C THR A 472 -2.74 -12.70 0.64
N LEU A 473 -2.48 -12.57 -0.67
CA LEU A 473 -1.84 -11.38 -1.25
C LEU A 473 -2.85 -10.26 -1.44
N THR A 474 -4.01 -10.57 -2.03
CA THR A 474 -5.03 -9.56 -2.36
C THR A 474 -6.00 -9.29 -1.21
N LYS A 475 -5.97 -10.12 -0.15
CA LYS A 475 -6.95 -10.12 0.95
C LYS A 475 -8.40 -10.30 0.49
N ARG A 476 -8.62 -10.77 -0.74
CA ARG A 476 -9.95 -10.94 -1.32
C ARG A 476 -10.50 -12.31 -0.96
N TRP A 477 -11.77 -12.32 -0.58
CA TRP A 477 -12.59 -13.51 -0.57
C TRP A 477 -13.25 -13.64 -1.95
N ALA A 478 -13.35 -14.86 -2.45
CA ALA A 478 -14.18 -15.20 -3.59
C ALA A 478 -15.01 -16.43 -3.22
N MET A 479 -16.32 -16.35 -3.44
CA MET A 479 -17.25 -17.42 -3.15
C MET A 479 -17.68 -18.09 -4.46
N LYS A 480 -17.60 -19.41 -4.53
CA LYS A 480 -18.18 -20.20 -5.61
C LYS A 480 -19.11 -21.24 -5.00
N VAL A 481 -20.38 -21.22 -5.39
CA VAL A 481 -21.27 -22.36 -5.17
C VAL A 481 -20.89 -23.40 -6.22
N PRO A 482 -20.49 -24.63 -5.85
CA PRO A 482 -20.31 -25.68 -6.83
C PRO A 482 -21.65 -25.89 -7.55
N THR A 483 -21.68 -25.72 -8.87
CA THR A 483 -22.72 -26.34 -9.69
C THR A 483 -22.48 -27.85 -9.62
N THR A 484 -23.54 -28.59 -9.29
CA THR A 484 -23.60 -30.05 -9.07
C THR A 484 -22.55 -30.86 -9.80
#